data_AF-A0A9D7PM28-F1
#
_entry.id   AF-A0A9D7PM28-F1
#
_cell.length_a   1.000
_cell.length_b   1.000
_cell.length_c   1.000
_cell.angle_alpha   90.00
_cell.angle_beta   90.00
_cell.angle_gamma   90.00
#
_symmetry.space_group_name_H-M   'P 1'
#
loop_
_entity.id
_entity.type
_entity.pdbx_description
1 polymer ?
#
loop_
_entity_poly.entity_id
_entity_poly.type
_entity_poly.pdbx_seq_one_letter_code
_entity_poly.pdbx_strand_id
1 'polypeptide(L)'
;MYAGDINFYDNEIVELAKSGGIFGLQLDERRIGSKQYIGQVHINSGSKTKRMHSNSKLVWNNIQHIVQLLDQHDLYAWDSIAIGSDNDGIIDPINLFWTSEEMDDLVQYIERHAHNFLSDPASEIKNDYNRISAAEAVQRIFQQLMEFFRKYFHSSNSNGIV
;
A
#
# COMPACT_ATOMS: atom_id res chain seq x y z
N MET A 1 26.31 -11.58 2.81
CA MET A 1 25.87 -10.56 1.82
C MET A 1 24.80 -9.74 2.51
N TYR A 2 24.97 -8.42 2.61
CA TYR A 2 24.15 -7.54 3.46
C TYR A 2 22.65 -7.69 3.15
N ALA A 3 21.94 -8.46 3.97
CA ALA A 3 20.50 -8.37 4.12
C ALA A 3 20.23 -7.14 4.98
N GLY A 4 20.54 -5.95 4.45
CA GLY A 4 20.09 -4.72 5.08
C GLY A 4 18.58 -4.77 5.13
N ASP A 5 18.00 -4.46 6.28
CA ASP A 5 16.57 -4.21 6.41
C ASP A 5 16.23 -3.04 5.47
N ILE A 6 15.74 -3.36 4.27
CA ILE A 6 15.32 -2.40 3.24
C ILE A 6 13.89 -1.89 3.52
N ASN A 7 13.22 -2.43 4.54
CA ASN A 7 11.93 -1.97 5.00
C ASN A 7 12.08 -0.75 5.92
N PHE A 8 11.11 0.16 5.87
CA PHE A 8 11.10 1.35 6.71
C PHE A 8 10.74 1.02 8.15
N TYR A 9 11.37 1.72 9.09
CA TYR A 9 10.99 1.69 10.49
C TYR A 9 9.79 2.62 10.75
N ASP A 10 9.01 2.31 11.79
CA ASP A 10 7.80 3.09 12.15
C ASP A 10 8.09 4.59 12.29
N ASN A 11 9.22 4.97 12.89
CA ASN A 11 9.59 6.38 13.03
C ASN A 11 9.87 7.05 11.68
N GLU A 12 10.40 6.33 10.70
CA GLU A 12 10.64 6.87 9.36
C GLU A 12 9.33 7.10 8.61
N ILE A 13 8.36 6.18 8.77
CA ILE A 13 7.01 6.31 8.21
C ILE A 13 6.32 7.56 8.78
N VAL A 14 6.43 7.78 10.09
CA VAL A 14 5.86 8.94 10.78
C VAL A 14 6.48 10.24 10.29
N GLU A 15 7.82 10.32 10.19
CA GLU A 15 8.51 11.53 9.71
C GLU A 15 8.21 11.82 8.23
N LEU A 16 8.10 10.78 7.40
CA LEU A 16 7.71 10.91 6.00
C LEU A 16 6.30 11.50 5.88
N ALA A 17 5.32 10.99 6.64
CA ALA A 17 3.96 11.52 6.65
C ALA A 17 3.91 12.99 7.13
N LYS A 18 4.65 13.35 8.19
CA LYS A 18 4.77 14.74 8.66
C LYS A 18 5.33 15.68 7.61
N SER A 19 6.25 15.20 6.76
CA SER A 19 6.80 15.97 5.65
C SER A 19 5.83 16.17 4.47
N GLY A 20 4.69 15.46 4.49
CA GLY A 20 3.76 15.37 3.36
C GLY A 20 4.29 14.51 2.21
N GLY A 21 5.23 13.62 2.51
CA GLY A 21 5.78 12.65 1.58
C GLY A 21 4.83 11.46 1.35
N ILE A 22 5.18 10.61 0.37
CA ILE A 22 4.42 9.40 0.05
C ILE A 22 5.30 8.15 0.16
N PHE A 23 4.68 7.06 0.57
CA PHE A 23 5.29 5.74 0.69
C PHE A 23 4.86 4.87 -0.49
N GLY A 24 5.81 4.40 -1.29
CA GLY A 24 5.55 3.43 -2.34
C GLY A 24 5.61 2.00 -1.78
N LEU A 25 4.46 1.34 -1.62
CA LEU A 25 4.42 -0.09 -1.30
C LEU A 25 4.98 -0.90 -2.46
N GLN A 26 6.12 -1.55 -2.24
CA GLN A 26 6.75 -2.41 -3.22
C GLN A 26 6.12 -3.80 -3.22
N LEU A 27 5.56 -4.24 -4.34
CA LEU A 27 4.88 -5.54 -4.49
C LEU A 27 5.85 -6.73 -4.63
N ASP A 28 6.91 -6.77 -3.82
CA ASP A 28 7.88 -7.87 -3.77
C ASP A 28 7.53 -8.84 -2.64
N GLU A 29 7.22 -10.09 -2.99
CA GLU A 29 6.74 -11.10 -2.04
C GLU A 29 7.77 -11.41 -0.95
N ARG A 30 9.07 -11.25 -1.23
CA ARG A 30 10.17 -11.46 -0.27
C ARG A 30 10.29 -10.34 0.76
N ARG A 31 9.67 -9.18 0.49
CA ARG A 31 9.72 -7.97 1.34
C ARG A 31 8.45 -7.77 2.15
N ILE A 32 7.30 -8.13 1.57
CA ILE A 32 5.97 -8.00 2.18
C ILE A 32 5.65 -9.16 3.12
N GLY A 33 6.11 -10.38 2.82
CA GLY A 33 5.79 -11.59 3.57
C GLY A 33 6.90 -12.03 4.55
N SER A 34 6.52 -12.44 5.77
CA SER A 34 7.45 -13.19 6.62
C SER A 34 7.69 -14.58 6.02
N LYS A 35 8.90 -15.14 6.20
CA LYS A 35 9.24 -16.50 5.69
C LYS A 35 8.23 -17.57 6.12
N GLN A 36 7.66 -17.41 7.32
CA GLN A 36 6.63 -18.31 7.87
C GLN A 36 5.29 -18.19 7.12
N TYR A 37 4.86 -16.97 6.77
CA TYR A 37 3.62 -16.75 6.04
C TYR A 37 3.75 -17.15 4.57
N ILE A 38 4.88 -16.84 3.92
CA ILE A 38 5.18 -17.28 2.55
C ILE A 38 5.14 -18.81 2.44
N GLY A 39 5.67 -19.51 3.45
CA GLY A 39 5.57 -20.97 3.55
C GLY A 39 4.12 -21.47 3.64
N GLN A 40 3.28 -20.84 4.46
CA GLN A 40 1.87 -21.22 4.61
C GLN A 40 1.04 -20.93 3.34
N VAL A 41 1.31 -19.81 2.66
CA VAL A 41 0.65 -19.44 1.40
C VAL A 41 0.99 -20.44 0.29
N HIS A 42 2.25 -20.88 0.19
CA HIS A 42 2.67 -21.88 -0.79
C HIS A 42 2.10 -23.28 -0.52
N ILE A 43 1.71 -23.57 0.72
CA ILE A 43 1.08 -24.85 1.12
C ILE A 43 -0.43 -24.87 0.82
N ASN A 44 -1.06 -23.71 0.59
CA ASN A 44 -2.50 -23.64 0.32
C ASN A 44 -2.88 -24.22 -1.06
N SER A 45 -3.33 -25.47 -1.08
CA SER A 45 -4.06 -26.07 -2.20
C SER A 45 -5.48 -25.50 -2.26
N GLY A 46 -5.77 -24.62 -3.21
CA GLY A 46 -7.08 -23.98 -3.36
C GLY A 46 -7.29 -23.33 -4.73
N SER A 47 -8.51 -22.84 -4.99
CA SER A 47 -8.83 -22.15 -6.26
C SER A 47 -8.04 -20.84 -6.42
N LYS A 48 -7.85 -20.40 -7.67
CA LYS A 48 -7.16 -19.13 -8.01
C LYS A 48 -7.65 -17.97 -7.14
N THR A 49 -8.97 -17.80 -7.04
CA THR A 49 -9.65 -16.78 -6.22
C THR A 49 -9.25 -16.83 -4.74
N LYS A 50 -9.20 -18.01 -4.11
CA LYS A 50 -8.80 -18.15 -2.70
C LYS A 50 -7.35 -17.74 -2.50
N ARG A 51 -6.47 -18.11 -3.44
CA ARG A 51 -5.06 -17.73 -3.40
C ARG A 51 -4.88 -16.22 -3.60
N MET A 52 -5.57 -15.61 -4.58
CA MET A 52 -5.52 -14.15 -4.79
C MET A 52 -6.03 -13.36 -3.57
N HIS A 53 -7.12 -13.81 -2.94
CA HIS A 53 -7.61 -13.22 -1.69
C HIS A 53 -6.59 -13.32 -0.55
N SER A 54 -5.91 -14.46 -0.43
CA SER A 54 -4.89 -14.68 0.62
C SER A 54 -3.62 -13.88 0.37
N ASN A 55 -3.22 -13.74 -0.89
CA ASN A 55 -2.00 -13.03 -1.30
C ASN A 55 -2.18 -11.52 -1.24
N SER A 56 -3.34 -10.99 -1.66
CA SER A 56 -3.68 -9.58 -1.46
C SER A 56 -3.71 -9.18 0.01
N LYS A 57 -3.98 -10.12 0.94
CA LYS A 57 -3.93 -9.84 2.38
C LYS A 57 -2.52 -9.45 2.85
N LEU A 58 -1.46 -9.91 2.17
CA LEU A 58 -0.09 -9.50 2.47
C LEU A 58 0.12 -8.00 2.23
N VAL A 59 -0.35 -7.50 1.08
CA VAL A 59 -0.33 -6.06 0.77
C VAL A 59 -1.18 -5.30 1.77
N TRP A 60 -2.40 -5.79 2.02
CA TRP A 60 -3.32 -5.17 2.96
C TRP A 60 -2.74 -5.04 4.37
N ASN A 61 -2.05 -6.06 4.89
CA ASN A 61 -1.50 -6.00 6.24
C ASN A 61 -0.48 -4.86 6.39
N ASN A 62 0.28 -4.55 5.34
CA ASN A 62 1.21 -3.42 5.35
C ASN A 62 0.46 -2.08 5.30
N ILE A 63 -0.56 -1.97 4.43
CA ILE A 63 -1.46 -0.79 4.39
C ILE A 63 -2.08 -0.56 5.77
N GLN A 64 -2.65 -1.61 6.37
CA GLN A 64 -3.30 -1.56 7.66
C GLN A 64 -2.33 -1.11 8.76
N HIS A 65 -1.11 -1.66 8.79
CA HIS A 65 -0.08 -1.25 9.75
C HIS A 65 0.25 0.24 9.63
N ILE A 66 0.49 0.74 8.42
CA ILE A 66 0.78 2.17 8.18
C ILE A 66 -0.39 3.04 8.64
N VAL A 67 -1.63 2.65 8.31
CA VAL A 67 -2.83 3.40 8.71
C VAL A 67 -2.96 3.47 10.23
N GLN A 68 -2.83 2.34 10.92
CA GLN A 68 -2.92 2.30 12.39
C GLN A 68 -1.78 3.09 13.05
N LEU A 69 -0.56 2.97 12.53
CA LEU A 69 0.59 3.72 13.03
C LEU A 69 0.39 5.23 12.91
N LEU A 70 0.06 5.72 11.71
CA LEU A 70 -0.12 7.15 11.48
C LEU A 70 -1.32 7.69 12.26
N ASP A 71 -2.40 6.92 12.36
CA ASP A 71 -3.56 7.27 13.17
C ASP A 71 -3.22 7.41 14.66
N GLN A 72 -2.41 6.49 15.22
CA GLN A 72 -1.92 6.60 16.61
C GLN A 72 -1.08 7.85 16.85
N HIS A 73 -0.43 8.38 15.81
CA HIS A 73 0.34 9.61 15.83
C HIS A 73 -0.47 10.86 15.44
N ASP A 74 -1.79 10.75 15.36
CA ASP A 74 -2.71 11.84 14.99
C ASP A 74 -2.43 12.43 13.60
N LEU A 75 -2.04 11.57 12.66
CA LEU A 75 -1.76 11.91 11.26
C LEU A 75 -2.79 11.27 10.32
N TYR A 76 -3.10 11.98 9.23
CA TYR A 76 -3.91 11.43 8.15
C TYR A 76 -3.09 10.44 7.32
N ALA A 77 -3.53 9.19 7.23
CA ALA A 77 -2.71 8.12 6.71
C ALA A 77 -2.81 7.92 5.20
N TRP A 78 -4.03 8.02 4.66
CA TRP A 78 -4.36 7.51 3.33
C TRP A 78 -3.63 8.22 2.18
N ASP A 79 -3.28 9.49 2.35
CA ASP A 79 -2.54 10.26 1.34
C ASP A 79 -1.03 10.02 1.40
N SER A 80 -0.54 9.33 2.43
CA SER A 80 0.88 8.98 2.57
C SER A 80 1.22 7.62 1.96
N ILE A 81 0.25 6.92 1.36
CA ILE A 81 0.42 5.57 0.81
C ILE A 81 0.18 5.60 -0.70
N ALA A 82 1.08 5.00 -1.46
CA ALA A 82 0.96 4.78 -2.90
C ALA A 82 1.36 3.34 -3.23
N ILE A 83 0.79 2.76 -4.28
CA ILE A 83 1.28 1.47 -4.81
C ILE A 83 2.41 1.73 -5.82
N GLY A 84 3.61 1.26 -5.49
CA GLY A 84 4.74 1.23 -6.41
C GLY A 84 4.74 -0.10 -7.15
N SER A 85 3.94 -0.22 -8.22
CA SER A 85 3.77 -1.50 -8.91
C SER A 85 4.99 -1.92 -9.74
N ASP A 86 5.93 -1.01 -10.04
CA ASP A 86 7.20 -1.26 -10.75
C ASP A 86 7.12 -2.37 -11.83
N ASN A 87 6.10 -2.31 -12.69
CA ASN A 87 5.69 -3.42 -13.57
C ASN A 87 6.77 -3.84 -14.59
N ASP A 88 7.81 -3.02 -14.83
CA ASP A 88 8.92 -3.32 -15.75
C ASP A 88 10.26 -3.65 -15.04
N GLY A 89 10.29 -3.63 -13.70
CA GLY A 89 11.50 -3.80 -12.87
C GLY A 89 11.43 -4.88 -11.78
N ILE A 90 10.26 -5.47 -11.53
CA ILE A 90 10.08 -6.47 -10.47
C ILE A 90 10.66 -7.84 -10.85
N ILE A 91 11.56 -8.34 -10.00
CA ILE A 91 12.22 -9.66 -10.13
C ILE A 91 11.34 -10.78 -9.54
N ASP A 92 10.47 -10.50 -8.56
CA ASP A 92 9.58 -11.48 -7.90
C ASP A 92 8.26 -10.82 -7.40
N PRO A 93 7.23 -10.66 -8.25
CA PRO A 93 5.97 -10.06 -7.84
C PRO A 93 5.20 -10.99 -6.89
N ILE A 94 4.23 -10.44 -6.16
CA ILE A 94 3.30 -11.25 -5.38
C ILE A 94 2.64 -12.28 -6.29
N ASN A 95 2.72 -13.54 -5.91
CA ASN A 95 2.22 -14.68 -6.66
C ASN A 95 0.74 -14.43 -7.01
N LEU A 96 0.43 -14.47 -8.31
CA LEU A 96 -0.88 -14.21 -8.94
C LEU A 96 -1.23 -12.74 -9.26
N PHE A 97 -0.37 -11.77 -8.95
CA PHE A 97 -0.49 -10.38 -9.37
C PHE A 97 0.76 -9.98 -10.16
N TRP A 98 0.92 -10.56 -11.35
CA TRP A 98 2.18 -10.53 -12.11
C TRP A 98 2.26 -9.37 -13.10
N THR A 99 1.12 -8.90 -13.60
CA THR A 99 1.04 -7.91 -14.66
C THR A 99 -0.02 -6.86 -14.36
N SER A 100 -0.07 -5.80 -15.17
CA SER A 100 -1.14 -4.81 -15.12
C SER A 100 -2.54 -5.40 -15.29
N GLU A 101 -2.68 -6.58 -15.90
CA GLU A 101 -3.98 -7.24 -16.10
C GLU A 101 -4.62 -7.66 -14.77
N GLU A 102 -3.82 -8.03 -13.77
CA GLU A 102 -4.31 -8.43 -12.46
C GLU A 102 -4.41 -7.27 -11.44
N MET A 103 -4.06 -6.04 -11.85
CA MET A 103 -4.13 -4.88 -10.95
C MET A 103 -5.57 -4.54 -10.56
N ASP A 104 -6.53 -4.67 -11.48
CA ASP A 104 -7.95 -4.47 -11.17
C ASP A 104 -8.48 -5.51 -10.17
N ASP A 105 -7.97 -6.74 -10.23
CA ASP A 105 -8.27 -7.77 -9.24
C ASP A 105 -7.65 -7.41 -7.88
N LEU A 106 -6.41 -6.94 -7.85
CA LEU A 106 -5.74 -6.50 -6.62
C LEU A 106 -6.52 -5.38 -5.95
N VAL A 107 -6.91 -4.36 -6.71
CA VAL A 107 -7.76 -3.24 -6.25
C VAL A 107 -9.02 -3.76 -5.57
N GLN A 108 -9.75 -4.67 -6.21
CA GLN A 108 -10.97 -5.25 -5.65
C GLN A 108 -10.74 -6.04 -4.35
N TYR A 109 -9.65 -6.81 -4.28
CA TYR A 109 -9.33 -7.54 -3.04
C TYR A 109 -8.90 -6.59 -1.92
N ILE A 110 -8.13 -5.54 -2.23
CA ILE A 110 -7.73 -4.51 -1.25
C ILE A 110 -8.96 -3.76 -0.75
N GLU A 111 -9.91 -3.41 -1.64
CA GLU A 111 -11.18 -2.80 -1.25
C GLU A 111 -11.97 -3.70 -0.31
N ARG A 112 -12.02 -5.02 -0.59
CA ARG A 112 -12.68 -5.97 0.30
C ARG A 112 -12.03 -6.04 1.68
N HIS A 113 -10.70 -6.08 1.74
CA HIS A 113 -9.98 -6.08 3.01
C HIS A 113 -10.17 -4.75 3.76
N ALA A 114 -10.17 -3.62 3.06
CA ALA A 114 -10.45 -2.31 3.61
C ALA A 114 -11.86 -2.21 4.17
N HIS A 115 -12.86 -2.69 3.43
CA HIS A 115 -14.25 -2.75 3.91
C HIS A 115 -14.34 -3.55 5.20
N ASN A 116 -13.74 -4.74 5.25
CA ASN A 116 -13.76 -5.58 6.45
C ASN A 116 -13.08 -4.89 7.65
N PHE A 117 -11.96 -4.21 7.44
CA PHE A 117 -11.28 -3.48 8.51
C PHE A 117 -12.07 -2.24 8.97
N LEU A 118 -12.51 -1.39 8.04
CA LEU A 118 -13.16 -0.11 8.36
C LEU A 118 -14.58 -0.26 8.92
N SER A 119 -15.26 -1.37 8.59
CA SER A 119 -16.58 -1.70 9.13
C SER A 119 -16.52 -2.48 10.44
N ASP A 120 -15.36 -3.02 10.83
CA ASP A 120 -15.20 -3.75 12.09
C ASP A 120 -15.17 -2.76 13.27
N PRO A 121 -16.11 -2.82 14.22
CA PRO A 121 -16.08 -2.00 15.42
C PRO A 121 -14.83 -2.24 16.28
N ALA A 122 -14.18 -3.40 16.15
CA ALA A 122 -12.93 -3.72 16.83
C ALA A 122 -11.68 -3.16 16.13
N SER A 123 -11.82 -2.51 14.97
CA SER A 123 -10.70 -1.86 14.29
C SER A 123 -10.11 -0.74 15.14
N GLU A 124 -8.78 -0.78 15.32
CA GLU A 124 -8.04 0.20 16.09
C GLU A 124 -7.76 1.47 15.27
N ILE A 125 -8.82 2.15 14.83
CA ILE A 125 -8.73 3.52 14.32
C ILE A 125 -9.29 4.45 15.40
N LYS A 126 -8.39 5.22 16.01
CA LYS A 126 -8.66 6.23 17.02
C LYS A 126 -9.35 7.45 16.43
N ASN A 127 -8.89 7.96 15.28
CA ASN A 127 -9.37 9.24 14.76
C ASN A 127 -10.42 9.08 13.64
N ASP A 128 -11.53 9.80 13.78
CA ASP A 128 -12.65 9.75 12.81
C ASP A 128 -12.26 10.19 11.41
N TYR A 129 -11.28 11.09 11.25
CA TYR A 129 -10.83 11.51 9.93
C TYR A 129 -10.13 10.40 9.14
N ASN A 130 -9.62 9.36 9.80
CA ASN A 130 -9.07 8.18 9.12
C ASN A 130 -10.16 7.10 8.84
N ARG A 131 -11.38 7.27 9.36
CA ARG A 131 -12.54 6.37 9.12
C ARG A 131 -13.27 6.75 7.83
N ILE A 132 -12.58 6.67 6.70
CA ILE A 132 -13.15 6.90 5.36
C ILE A 132 -13.81 5.64 4.80
N SER A 133 -14.49 5.75 3.65
CA SER A 133 -15.04 4.57 2.97
C SER A 133 -13.93 3.70 2.37
N ALA A 134 -14.17 2.40 2.24
CA ALA A 134 -13.22 1.47 1.61
C ALA A 134 -12.87 1.88 0.16
N ALA A 135 -13.88 2.31 -0.60
CA ALA A 135 -13.71 2.82 -1.96
C ALA A 135 -12.82 4.08 -1.98
N GLU A 136 -13.03 5.01 -1.06
CA GLU A 136 -12.19 6.21 -0.95
C GLU A 136 -10.75 5.87 -0.54
N ALA A 137 -10.55 4.96 0.42
CA ALA A 137 -9.23 4.50 0.84
C ALA A 137 -8.43 3.93 -0.34
N VAL A 138 -9.05 3.05 -1.12
CA VAL A 138 -8.45 2.46 -2.32
C VAL A 138 -8.20 3.54 -3.38
N GLN A 139 -9.17 4.43 -3.61
CA GLN A 139 -9.01 5.52 -4.56
C GLN A 139 -7.77 6.36 -4.23
N ARG A 140 -7.61 6.76 -2.96
CA ARG A 140 -6.43 7.50 -2.51
C ARG A 140 -5.16 6.70 -2.75
N ILE A 141 -5.06 5.48 -2.24
CA ILE A 141 -3.86 4.63 -2.37
C ILE A 141 -3.41 4.45 -3.84
N PHE A 142 -4.35 4.32 -4.78
CA PHE A 142 -4.05 4.06 -6.19
C PHE A 142 -3.96 5.31 -7.07
N GLN A 143 -4.52 6.45 -6.66
CA GLN A 143 -4.56 7.69 -7.47
C GLN A 143 -3.72 8.84 -6.89
N GLN A 144 -3.31 8.77 -5.62
CA GLN A 144 -2.62 9.88 -4.92
C GLN A 144 -1.29 10.27 -5.54
N LEU A 145 -0.61 9.34 -6.22
CA LEU A 145 0.69 9.59 -6.86
C LEU A 145 0.65 10.80 -7.81
N MET A 146 -0.46 10.99 -8.54
CA MET A 146 -0.62 12.14 -9.43
C MET A 146 -0.78 13.46 -8.69
N GLU A 147 -1.43 13.47 -7.53
CA GLU A 147 -1.54 14.67 -6.70
C GLU A 147 -0.20 15.03 -6.05
N PHE A 148 0.56 14.04 -5.62
CA PHE A 148 1.94 14.23 -5.15
C PHE A 148 2.81 14.88 -6.23
N PHE A 149 2.78 14.36 -7.47
CA PHE A 149 3.52 14.96 -8.58
C PHE A 149 3.09 16.40 -8.85
N ARG A 150 1.79 16.71 -8.81
CA ARG A 150 1.32 18.10 -8.94
C ARG A 150 1.92 18.97 -7.84
N LYS A 151 1.84 18.55 -6.57
CA LYS A 151 2.33 19.33 -5.43
C LYS A 151 3.83 19.65 -5.51
N TYR A 152 4.67 18.69 -5.91
CA TYR A 152 6.13 18.83 -5.86
C TYR A 152 6.81 19.08 -7.21
N PHE A 153 6.16 18.76 -8.34
CA PHE A 153 6.74 18.82 -9.69
C PHE A 153 5.87 19.62 -10.67
N HIS A 154 5.36 20.79 -10.26
CA HIS A 154 4.81 21.75 -11.22
C HIS A 154 5.86 22.05 -12.30
N SER A 155 5.48 21.87 -13.57
CA SER A 155 6.26 22.36 -14.71
C SER A 155 6.56 23.83 -14.50
N SER A 156 7.84 24.18 -14.42
CA SER A 156 8.28 25.55 -14.57
C SER A 156 7.74 26.03 -15.91
N ASN A 157 6.74 26.91 -15.89
CA ASN A 157 6.38 27.66 -17.08
C ASN A 157 7.67 28.27 -17.62
N SER A 158 7.99 27.91 -18.85
CA SER A 158 8.93 28.62 -19.71
C SER A 158 8.53 30.09 -19.76
N ASN A 159 9.05 30.88 -18.83
CA ASN A 159 9.11 32.31 -18.96
C ASN A 159 10.10 32.59 -20.08
N GLY A 160 9.58 33.21 -21.14
CA GLY A 160 10.31 33.52 -22.35
C GLY A 160 11.62 34.24 -22.09
N ILE A 161 12.61 33.87 -22.89
CA ILE A 161 13.70 34.76 -23.26
C ILE A 161 13.42 35.12 -24.71
N VAL A 162 13.09 36.41 -24.89
CA VAL A 162 13.12 37.13 -26.17
C VAL A 162 14.55 37.15 -26.69
#